data_AF-A0A9E5FYB1-F1
#
_entry.id   AF-A0A9E5FYB1-F1
#
_cell.length_a   1.000
_cell.length_b   1.000
_cell.length_c   1.000
_cell.angle_alpha   90.00
_cell.angle_beta   90.00
_cell.angle_gamma   90.00
#
_symmetry.space_group_name_H-M   'P 1'
#
loop_
_entity.id
_entity.type
_entity.pdbx_description
1 polymer ?
#
loop_
_entity_poly.entity_id
_entity_poly.type
_entity_poly.pdbx_seq_one_letter_code
_entity_poly.pdbx_strand_id
1 'polypeptide(L)'
;PFAFHVRRLLPKNQRLAIIVPSGNLGNVGAVQLARRMGLPVESLIAATNINSPLPDLFATGKYQPRRATPTASNAMDIGDPNNLPRLLAWHQGGPSVQAVTVTDAETLDVMRRVRDQGRYVVCPHTAVGWKAAEDYLKDNQNTQVVVFGTAHPAKFPEVLEQAFGDRHASTFPYALPRPEPLRVGNDYESIRQVLESETGFKQ
;
A
#
# COMPACT_ATOMS: atom_id res chain seq x y z
N PRO A 1 15.01 -2.37 10.20
CA PRO A 1 13.77 -2.30 9.37
C PRO A 1 12.52 -2.07 10.23
N PHE A 2 11.56 -1.28 9.76
CA PHE A 2 10.34 -0.87 10.51
C PHE A 2 9.58 -2.04 11.17
N ALA A 3 9.48 -3.19 10.49
CA ALA A 3 8.81 -4.38 11.04
C ALA A 3 9.47 -4.92 12.34
N PHE A 4 10.80 -4.90 12.44
CA PHE A 4 11.51 -5.26 13.68
C PHE A 4 11.26 -4.24 14.79
N HIS A 5 11.16 -2.96 14.45
CA HIS A 5 10.87 -1.91 15.43
C HIS A 5 9.45 -2.09 15.98
N VAL A 6 8.44 -2.24 15.12
CA VAL A 6 7.05 -2.48 15.54
C VAL A 6 6.94 -3.72 16.43
N ARG A 7 7.60 -4.84 16.07
CA ARG A 7 7.57 -6.05 16.90
C ARG A 7 8.07 -5.84 18.33
N ARG A 8 9.01 -4.91 18.56
CA ARG A 8 9.53 -4.56 19.89
C ARG A 8 8.54 -3.76 20.73
N LEU A 9 7.64 -2.99 20.10
CA LEU A 9 6.62 -2.20 20.77
C LEU A 9 5.39 -3.03 21.19
N LEU A 10 5.25 -4.22 20.61
CA LEU A 10 4.09 -5.08 20.77
C LEU A 10 4.32 -6.18 21.83
N PRO A 11 3.27 -6.58 22.59
CA PRO A 11 3.36 -7.69 23.54
C PRO A 11 3.95 -8.95 22.91
N LYS A 12 4.82 -9.66 23.64
CA LYS A 12 5.54 -10.82 23.08
C LYS A 12 4.69 -12.08 22.96
N ASN A 13 3.62 -12.19 23.76
CA ASN A 13 2.85 -13.43 23.95
C ASN A 13 1.66 -13.59 23.00
N GLN A 14 1.57 -12.80 21.93
CA GLN A 14 0.51 -12.90 20.93
C GLN A 14 1.08 -13.06 19.54
N ARG A 15 0.29 -13.70 18.68
CA ARG A 15 0.58 -13.87 17.26
C ARG A 15 0.58 -12.50 16.58
N LEU A 16 1.44 -12.32 15.57
CA LEU A 16 1.55 -11.07 14.83
C LEU A 16 1.21 -11.30 13.36
N ALA A 17 0.22 -10.57 12.87
CA ALA A 17 -0.04 -10.38 11.46
C ALA A 17 0.37 -8.98 11.02
N ILE A 18 1.02 -8.89 9.85
CA ILE A 18 1.35 -7.61 9.22
C ILE A 18 0.60 -7.52 7.90
N ILE A 19 -0.13 -6.42 7.74
CA ILE A 19 -0.90 -6.10 6.55
C ILE A 19 -0.29 -4.88 5.88
N VAL A 20 0.06 -5.05 4.61
CA VAL A 20 0.77 -4.05 3.83
C VAL A 20 -0.09 -3.65 2.65
N PRO A 21 -0.64 -2.42 2.62
CA PRO A 21 -1.19 -1.84 1.40
C PRO A 21 -0.11 -1.79 0.33
N SER A 22 -0.35 -2.44 -0.81
CA SER A 22 0.72 -2.65 -1.79
C SER A 22 0.23 -2.66 -3.24
N GLY A 23 0.95 -1.90 -4.08
CA GLY A 23 0.96 -2.09 -5.53
C GLY A 23 2.23 -2.83 -5.96
N ASN A 24 3.38 -2.16 -5.91
CA ASN A 24 4.64 -2.67 -6.48
C ASN A 24 5.37 -3.74 -5.63
N LEU A 25 4.79 -4.18 -4.50
CA LEU A 25 5.28 -5.24 -3.59
C LEU A 25 6.62 -5.01 -2.88
N GLY A 26 7.24 -3.83 -2.99
CA GLY A 26 8.50 -3.54 -2.29
C GLY A 26 8.38 -3.68 -0.76
N ASN A 27 7.34 -3.10 -0.17
CA ASN A 27 7.09 -3.18 1.28
C ASN A 27 6.78 -4.62 1.74
N VAL A 28 5.97 -5.36 0.97
CA VAL A 28 5.67 -6.77 1.24
C VAL A 28 6.95 -7.60 1.18
N GLY A 29 7.77 -7.41 0.13
CA GLY A 29 9.05 -8.07 -0.02
C GLY A 29 10.02 -7.78 1.13
N ALA A 30 10.07 -6.55 1.63
CA ALA A 30 10.89 -6.19 2.78
C ALA A 30 10.44 -6.89 4.07
N VAL A 31 9.14 -7.01 4.31
CA VAL A 31 8.62 -7.76 5.47
C VAL A 31 8.87 -9.26 5.30
N GLN A 32 8.71 -9.80 4.10
CA GLN A 32 8.99 -11.20 3.81
C GLN A 32 10.49 -11.53 4.03
N LEU A 33 11.40 -10.63 3.61
CA LEU A 33 12.82 -10.76 3.93
C LEU A 33 13.06 -10.75 5.44
N ALA A 34 12.42 -9.84 6.18
CA ALA A 34 12.51 -9.80 7.63
C ALA A 34 12.02 -11.10 8.30
N ARG A 35 10.94 -11.72 7.80
CA ARG A 35 10.46 -13.04 8.25
C ARG A 35 11.52 -14.12 8.05
N ARG A 36 12.18 -14.14 6.88
CA ARG A 36 13.28 -15.07 6.60
C ARG A 36 14.50 -14.84 7.49
N MET A 37 14.71 -13.62 7.97
CA MET A 37 15.74 -13.28 8.96
C MET A 37 15.35 -13.66 10.40
N GLY A 38 14.18 -14.27 10.63
CA GLY A 38 13.73 -14.73 11.94
C GLY A 38 12.74 -13.82 12.66
N LEU A 39 12.18 -12.79 12.00
CA LEU A 39 11.10 -11.99 12.59
C LEU A 39 9.83 -12.84 12.73
N PRO A 40 9.27 -13.02 13.94
CA PRO A 40 8.10 -13.86 14.17
C PRO A 40 6.82 -13.15 13.73
N VAL A 41 6.51 -13.23 12.42
CA VAL A 41 5.24 -12.79 11.82
C VAL A 41 4.52 -14.03 11.30
N GLU A 42 3.36 -14.32 11.89
CA GLU A 42 2.51 -15.45 11.56
C GLU A 42 1.89 -15.27 10.16
N SER A 43 1.23 -14.13 9.94
CA SER A 43 0.57 -13.82 8.67
C SER A 43 1.12 -12.55 8.05
N LEU A 44 1.48 -12.62 6.78
CA LEU A 44 1.81 -11.44 5.97
C LEU A 44 0.80 -11.34 4.83
N ILE A 45 0.07 -10.22 4.79
CA ILE A 45 -1.01 -10.00 3.83
C ILE A 45 -0.67 -8.77 2.99
N ALA A 46 -0.63 -8.95 1.66
CA ALA A 46 -0.62 -7.88 0.69
C ALA A 46 -2.07 -7.44 0.44
N ALA A 47 -2.46 -6.29 1.00
CA ALA A 47 -3.75 -5.68 0.72
C ALA A 47 -3.62 -4.84 -0.56
N THR A 48 -4.37 -5.19 -1.59
CA THR A 48 -4.28 -4.59 -2.91
C THR A 48 -5.60 -3.93 -3.31
N ASN A 49 -5.57 -3.04 -4.29
CA ASN A 49 -6.80 -2.61 -4.95
C ASN A 49 -7.11 -3.51 -6.16
N ILE A 50 -8.16 -3.18 -6.90
CA ILE A 50 -8.66 -3.97 -8.04
C ILE A 50 -7.63 -4.20 -9.17
N ASN A 51 -6.56 -3.40 -9.22
CA ASN A 51 -5.56 -3.50 -10.27
C ASN A 51 -4.61 -4.69 -10.10
N SER A 52 -4.46 -5.22 -8.88
CA SER A 52 -3.43 -6.22 -8.63
C SER A 52 -3.80 -7.60 -9.19
N PRO A 53 -2.86 -8.27 -9.87
CA PRO A 53 -3.04 -9.66 -10.31
C PRO A 53 -2.76 -10.69 -9.20
N LEU A 54 -2.32 -10.25 -8.01
CA LEU A 54 -1.81 -11.15 -6.97
C LEU A 54 -2.87 -12.11 -6.39
N PRO A 55 -4.09 -11.64 -6.04
CA PRO A 55 -5.11 -12.54 -5.50
C PRO A 55 -5.45 -13.69 -6.46
N ASP A 56 -5.62 -13.39 -7.75
CA ASP A 56 -5.86 -14.41 -8.78
C ASP A 56 -4.66 -15.34 -8.98
N LEU A 57 -3.45 -14.78 -9.00
CA LEU A 57 -2.22 -15.57 -9.10
C LEU A 57 -2.11 -16.54 -7.92
N PHE A 58 -2.37 -16.10 -6.70
CA PHE A 58 -2.26 -16.94 -5.51
C PHE A 58 -3.38 -17.98 -5.42
N ALA A 59 -4.57 -17.66 -5.92
CA ALA A 59 -5.70 -18.59 -5.95
C ALA A 59 -5.57 -19.66 -7.06
N THR A 60 -5.06 -19.28 -8.23
CA THR A 60 -5.12 -20.12 -9.44
C THR A 60 -3.76 -20.62 -9.94
N GLY A 61 -2.67 -20.03 -9.46
CA GLY A 61 -1.32 -20.24 -9.98
C GLY A 61 -1.06 -19.57 -11.33
N LYS A 62 -2.02 -18.84 -11.91
CA LYS A 62 -1.89 -18.21 -13.23
C LYS A 62 -1.61 -16.72 -13.09
N TYR A 63 -0.45 -16.28 -13.58
CA TYR A 63 -0.12 -14.86 -13.63
C TYR A 63 -0.72 -14.21 -14.87
N GLN A 64 -1.49 -13.14 -14.68
CA GLN A 64 -2.04 -12.32 -15.76
C GLN A 64 -1.90 -10.83 -15.38
N PRO A 65 -0.91 -10.10 -15.91
CA PRO A 65 -0.78 -8.68 -15.64
C PRO A 65 -1.98 -7.92 -16.19
N ARG A 66 -2.31 -6.81 -15.54
CA ARG A 66 -3.49 -6.00 -15.87
C ARG A 66 -3.09 -4.60 -16.30
N ARG A 67 -3.86 -4.00 -17.18
CA ARG A 67 -3.79 -2.56 -17.39
C ARG A 67 -4.39 -1.87 -16.17
N ALA A 68 -3.62 -0.98 -15.55
CA ALA A 68 -4.10 -0.24 -14.38
C ALA A 68 -5.22 0.75 -14.76
N THR A 69 -6.27 0.77 -13.96
CA THR A 69 -7.33 1.76 -13.96
C THR A 69 -7.22 2.65 -12.71
N PRO A 70 -7.53 3.95 -12.79
CA PRO A 70 -7.49 4.84 -11.64
C PRO A 70 -8.41 4.36 -10.50
N THR A 71 -7.89 4.42 -9.26
CA THR A 71 -8.66 4.16 -8.04
C THR A 71 -8.42 5.24 -6.99
N ALA A 72 -9.18 5.23 -5.88
CA ALA A 72 -8.95 6.07 -4.72
C ALA A 72 -7.54 5.84 -4.11
N SER A 73 -6.99 4.64 -4.26
CA SER A 73 -5.67 4.26 -3.76
C SER A 73 -4.59 4.31 -4.86
N ASN A 74 -4.55 5.42 -5.61
CA ASN A 74 -3.77 5.62 -6.84
C ASN A 74 -2.31 5.09 -6.85
N ALA A 75 -1.53 5.26 -5.78
CA ALA A 75 -0.17 4.72 -5.70
C ALA A 75 -0.07 3.18 -5.77
N MET A 76 -1.20 2.49 -5.62
CA MET A 76 -1.34 1.04 -5.73
C MET A 76 -1.94 0.60 -7.08
N ASP A 77 -2.21 1.52 -8.01
CA ASP A 77 -2.72 1.24 -9.36
C ASP A 77 -1.63 0.60 -10.23
N ILE A 78 -1.28 -0.63 -9.90
CA ILE A 78 -0.19 -1.40 -10.46
C ILE A 78 -0.72 -2.78 -10.79
N GLY A 79 -0.83 -3.04 -12.10
CA GLY A 79 -1.23 -4.34 -12.63
C GLY A 79 -0.08 -5.26 -13.02
N ASP A 80 1.16 -4.78 -12.98
CA ASP A 80 2.38 -5.57 -13.20
C ASP A 80 3.46 -5.21 -12.15
N PRO A 81 3.47 -5.88 -10.98
CA PRO A 81 4.36 -5.50 -9.89
C PRO A 81 5.82 -5.93 -10.11
N ASN A 82 6.74 -4.97 -10.19
CA ASN A 82 8.17 -5.19 -10.45
C ASN A 82 8.88 -6.02 -9.37
N ASN A 83 8.36 -6.10 -8.14
CA ASN A 83 8.95 -6.94 -7.08
C ASN A 83 8.31 -8.34 -6.97
N LEU A 84 7.33 -8.68 -7.81
CA LEU A 84 6.72 -10.02 -7.79
C LEU A 84 7.74 -11.15 -7.97
N PRO A 85 8.72 -11.08 -8.91
CA PRO A 85 9.72 -12.14 -9.05
C PRO A 85 10.52 -12.39 -7.76
N ARG A 86 10.86 -11.32 -7.02
CA ARG A 86 11.56 -11.42 -5.72
C ARG A 86 10.69 -12.12 -4.68
N LEU A 87 9.42 -11.75 -4.61
CA LEU A 87 8.46 -12.34 -3.69
C LEU A 87 8.28 -13.85 -3.95
N LEU A 88 8.15 -14.24 -5.23
CA LEU A 88 8.02 -15.64 -5.65
C LEU A 88 9.30 -16.44 -5.39
N ALA A 89 10.48 -15.87 -5.65
CA ALA A 89 11.75 -16.52 -5.35
C ALA A 89 11.89 -16.87 -3.85
N TRP A 90 11.34 -16.04 -2.97
CA TRP A 90 11.34 -16.29 -1.52
C TRP A 90 10.20 -17.16 -1.00
N HIS A 91 9.26 -17.54 -1.87
CA HIS A 91 8.16 -18.45 -1.53
C HIS A 91 8.65 -19.89 -1.37
N GLN A 92 9.60 -20.34 -2.19
CA GLN A 92 10.15 -21.69 -2.11
C GLN A 92 10.80 -21.94 -0.73
N GLY A 93 10.26 -22.91 0.02
CA GLY A 93 10.71 -23.25 1.38
C GLY A 93 10.56 -22.14 2.41
N GLY A 94 9.80 -21.07 2.10
CA GLY A 94 9.56 -19.93 2.99
C GLY A 94 8.10 -19.82 3.42
N PRO A 95 7.80 -18.98 4.41
CA PRO A 95 6.42 -18.77 4.83
C PRO A 95 5.62 -18.06 3.71
N SER A 96 4.37 -18.44 3.53
CA SER A 96 3.50 -17.88 2.48
C SER A 96 3.13 -16.42 2.74
N VAL A 97 2.77 -15.72 1.67
CA VAL A 97 2.17 -14.39 1.69
C VAL A 97 0.76 -14.52 1.13
N GLN A 98 -0.20 -13.91 1.81
CA GLN A 98 -1.58 -13.83 1.35
C GLN A 98 -1.79 -12.55 0.56
N ALA A 99 -2.77 -12.53 -0.34
CA ALA A 99 -3.16 -11.33 -1.06
C ALA A 99 -4.68 -11.20 -1.09
N VAL A 100 -5.18 -9.99 -0.89
CA VAL A 100 -6.62 -9.68 -0.89
C VAL A 100 -6.87 -8.38 -1.66
N THR A 101 -8.00 -8.31 -2.35
CA THR A 101 -8.45 -7.12 -3.07
C THR A 101 -9.45 -6.33 -2.22
N VAL A 102 -9.31 -5.01 -2.22
CA VAL A 102 -10.28 -4.07 -1.66
C VAL A 102 -10.72 -3.09 -2.73
N THR A 103 -12.02 -2.87 -2.84
CA THR A 103 -12.63 -1.95 -3.82
C THR A 103 -12.63 -0.50 -3.31
N ASP A 104 -12.84 0.46 -4.21
CA ASP A 104 -13.00 1.87 -3.81
C ASP A 104 -14.22 2.09 -2.91
N ALA A 105 -15.32 1.37 -3.16
CA ALA A 105 -16.51 1.44 -2.31
C ALA A 105 -16.18 1.04 -0.87
N GLU A 106 -15.47 -0.08 -0.68
CA GLU A 106 -15.01 -0.54 0.63
C GLU A 106 -13.98 0.42 1.24
N THR A 107 -13.07 0.96 0.42
CA THR A 107 -12.04 1.91 0.86
C THR A 107 -12.69 3.18 1.43
N LEU A 108 -13.65 3.76 0.71
CA LEU A 108 -14.38 4.96 1.13
C LEU A 108 -15.27 4.69 2.36
N ASP A 109 -15.91 3.52 2.42
CA ASP A 109 -16.66 3.09 3.61
C ASP A 109 -15.77 3.03 4.85
N VAL A 110 -14.61 2.39 4.74
CA VAL A 110 -13.63 2.30 5.84
C VAL A 110 -13.15 3.68 6.26
N MET A 111 -12.84 4.56 5.30
CA MET A 111 -12.45 5.94 5.61
C MET A 111 -13.51 6.65 6.46
N ARG A 112 -14.79 6.53 6.10
CA ARG A 112 -15.92 7.08 6.87
C ARG A 112 -16.02 6.46 8.25
N ARG A 113 -16.08 5.13 8.34
CA ARG A 113 -16.24 4.43 9.62
C ARG A 113 -15.10 4.70 10.60
N VAL A 114 -13.85 4.69 10.14
CA VAL A 114 -12.67 4.93 11.00
C VAL A 114 -12.68 6.37 11.54
N ARG A 115 -13.05 7.36 10.70
CA ARG A 115 -13.20 8.74 11.15
C ARG A 115 -14.32 8.86 12.20
N ASP A 116 -15.48 8.28 11.92
CA ASP A 116 -16.68 8.45 12.74
C ASP A 116 -16.55 7.71 14.10
N GLN A 117 -15.87 6.56 14.14
CA GLN A 117 -15.66 5.77 15.37
C GLN A 117 -14.46 6.23 16.19
N GLY A 118 -13.36 6.61 15.53
CA GLY A 118 -12.07 6.84 16.18
C GLY A 118 -11.57 8.28 16.16
N ARG A 119 -12.28 9.19 15.48
CA ARG A 119 -11.80 10.55 15.15
C ARG A 119 -10.43 10.58 14.48
N TYR A 120 -10.07 9.50 13.77
CA TYR A 120 -8.83 9.39 13.02
C TYR A 120 -9.12 9.43 11.51
N VAL A 121 -8.48 10.36 10.80
CA VAL A 121 -8.60 10.44 9.34
C VAL A 121 -7.53 9.55 8.73
N VAL A 122 -7.96 8.50 8.04
CA VAL A 122 -7.08 7.54 7.37
C VAL A 122 -6.95 7.89 5.87
N CYS A 123 -5.78 7.67 5.28
CA CYS A 123 -5.60 7.83 3.83
C CYS A 123 -6.17 6.61 3.08
N PRO A 124 -6.52 6.72 1.79
CA PRO A 124 -7.12 5.61 1.04
C PRO A 124 -6.26 4.34 1.01
N HIS A 125 -4.93 4.46 0.90
CA HIS A 125 -4.04 3.29 0.92
C HIS A 125 -4.09 2.56 2.26
N THR A 126 -4.05 3.29 3.37
CA THR A 126 -4.14 2.68 4.70
C THR A 126 -5.53 2.13 4.96
N ALA A 127 -6.59 2.72 4.40
CA ALA A 127 -7.96 2.18 4.46
C ALA A 127 -8.07 0.82 3.75
N VAL A 128 -7.37 0.61 2.61
CA VAL A 128 -7.27 -0.73 1.98
C VAL A 128 -6.66 -1.76 2.94
N GLY A 129 -5.55 -1.41 3.61
CA GLY A 129 -4.96 -2.29 4.62
C GLY A 129 -5.84 -2.50 5.85
N TRP A 130 -6.60 -1.48 6.24
CA TRP A 130 -7.52 -1.54 7.37
C TRP A 130 -8.70 -2.47 7.09
N LYS A 131 -9.30 -2.40 5.90
CA LYS A 131 -10.35 -3.34 5.49
C LYS A 131 -9.86 -4.78 5.53
N ALA A 132 -8.66 -5.02 4.98
CA ALA A 132 -8.03 -6.34 5.03
C ALA A 132 -7.78 -6.81 6.48
N ALA A 133 -7.48 -5.90 7.41
CA ALA A 133 -7.36 -6.21 8.83
C ALA A 133 -8.69 -6.61 9.45
N GLU A 134 -9.75 -5.86 9.18
CA GLU A 134 -11.09 -6.16 9.68
C GLU A 134 -11.58 -7.52 9.20
N ASP A 135 -11.35 -7.85 7.92
CA ASP A 135 -11.70 -9.16 7.38
C ASP A 135 -10.85 -10.28 7.98
N TYR A 136 -9.54 -10.08 8.10
CA TYR A 136 -8.64 -11.07 8.70
C TYR A 136 -9.00 -11.38 10.16
N LEU A 137 -9.37 -10.36 10.94
CA LEU A 137 -9.70 -10.52 12.36
C LEU A 137 -11.00 -11.28 12.63
N LYS A 138 -11.91 -11.40 11.65
CA LYS A 138 -13.13 -12.21 11.80
C LYS A 138 -12.80 -13.66 12.20
N ASP A 139 -11.76 -14.22 11.60
CA ASP A 139 -11.32 -15.59 11.83
C ASP A 139 -10.07 -15.69 12.74
N ASN A 140 -9.47 -14.56 13.13
CA ASN A 140 -8.17 -14.49 13.82
C ASN A 140 -8.21 -13.56 15.06
N GLN A 141 -9.23 -13.67 15.90
CA GLN A 141 -9.52 -12.74 17.01
C GLN A 141 -8.39 -12.60 18.06
N ASN A 142 -7.51 -13.60 18.19
CA ASN A 142 -6.39 -13.62 19.15
C ASN A 142 -5.04 -13.16 18.53
N THR A 143 -5.07 -12.51 17.36
CA THR A 143 -3.88 -12.06 16.64
C THR A 143 -3.75 -10.55 16.70
N GLN A 144 -2.53 -10.07 16.99
CA GLN A 144 -2.20 -8.65 16.84
C GLN A 144 -2.01 -8.32 15.37
N VAL A 145 -2.70 -7.30 14.89
CA VAL A 145 -2.61 -6.87 13.50
C VAL A 145 -1.95 -5.50 13.43
N VAL A 146 -0.93 -5.41 12.58
CA VAL A 146 -0.28 -4.15 12.22
C VAL A 146 -0.61 -3.82 10.78
N VAL A 147 -1.26 -2.68 10.55
CA VAL A 147 -1.48 -2.13 9.20
C VAL A 147 -0.43 -1.06 8.93
N PHE A 148 0.24 -1.11 7.77
CA PHE A 148 1.20 -0.08 7.41
C PHE A 148 0.51 1.22 6.98
N GLY A 149 0.79 2.30 7.70
CA GLY A 149 0.43 3.68 7.33
C GLY A 149 1.35 4.21 6.24
N THR A 150 0.98 4.08 4.97
CA THR A 150 1.89 4.34 3.83
C THR A 150 1.90 5.80 3.38
N ALA A 151 0.90 6.60 3.76
CA ALA A 151 0.81 8.00 3.40
C ALA A 151 -0.02 8.80 4.41
N HIS A 152 0.26 10.11 4.48
CA HIS A 152 -0.59 11.06 5.20
C HIS A 152 -1.86 11.37 4.39
N PRO A 153 -3.06 11.49 5.00
CA PRO A 153 -4.32 11.69 4.26
C PRO A 153 -4.38 12.98 3.45
N ALA A 154 -3.77 14.07 3.95
CA ALA A 154 -3.69 15.36 3.26
C ALA A 154 -3.04 15.31 1.85
N LYS A 155 -2.40 14.19 1.48
CA LYS A 155 -1.89 13.96 0.12
C LYS A 155 -2.97 13.65 -0.91
N PHE A 156 -4.22 13.41 -0.49
CA PHE A 156 -5.31 12.95 -1.36
C PHE A 156 -6.59 13.79 -1.19
N PRO A 157 -6.54 15.12 -1.39
CA PRO A 157 -7.67 16.01 -1.11
C PRO A 157 -8.92 15.65 -1.92
N GLU A 158 -8.78 15.14 -3.15
CA GLU A 158 -9.92 14.68 -3.97
C GLU A 158 -10.63 13.47 -3.36
N VAL A 159 -9.87 12.56 -2.76
CA VAL A 159 -10.43 11.36 -2.10
C VAL A 159 -11.05 11.73 -0.75
N LEU A 160 -10.45 12.70 -0.04
CA LEU A 160 -11.05 13.26 1.18
C LEU A 160 -12.40 13.91 0.87
N GLU A 161 -12.51 14.68 -0.21
CA GLU A 161 -13.78 15.25 -0.68
C GLU A 161 -14.82 14.15 -0.95
N GLN A 162 -14.45 13.09 -1.67
CA GLN A 162 -15.35 11.97 -1.96
C GLN A 162 -15.80 11.20 -0.69
N ALA A 163 -14.90 11.00 0.27
CA ALA A 163 -15.19 10.27 1.48
C ALA A 163 -16.04 11.11 2.45
N PHE A 164 -15.72 12.39 2.58
CA PHE A 164 -16.13 13.22 3.72
C PHE A 164 -16.93 14.46 3.36
N GLY A 165 -17.01 14.82 2.07
CA GLY A 165 -17.52 16.13 1.63
C GLY A 165 -16.63 17.29 2.06
N ASP A 166 -15.36 17.02 2.39
CA ASP A 166 -14.39 17.99 2.86
C ASP A 166 -12.97 17.60 2.44
N ARG A 167 -12.47 18.26 1.39
CA ARG A 167 -11.09 18.11 0.91
C ARG A 167 -10.01 18.54 1.91
N HIS A 168 -10.39 19.27 2.96
CA HIS A 168 -9.52 19.75 4.03
C HIS A 168 -9.69 18.99 5.34
N ALA A 169 -10.40 17.85 5.32
CA ALA A 169 -10.55 16.97 6.49
C ALA A 169 -9.20 16.53 7.10
N SER A 170 -8.10 16.63 6.35
CA SER A 170 -6.73 16.53 6.83
C SER A 170 -5.84 17.52 6.09
N THR A 171 -5.04 18.28 6.81
CA THR A 171 -4.13 19.30 6.25
C THR A 171 -2.69 19.05 6.70
N PHE A 172 -1.74 19.60 5.96
CA PHE A 172 -0.35 19.72 6.44
C PHE A 172 -0.21 21.02 7.25
N PRO A 173 0.56 21.01 8.36
CA PRO A 173 0.78 22.22 9.15
C PRO A 173 1.58 23.31 8.40
N TYR A 174 2.21 22.95 7.26
CA TYR A 174 3.03 23.85 6.46
C TYR A 174 2.71 23.70 4.97
N ALA A 175 2.77 24.81 4.24
CA ALA A 175 2.68 24.79 2.79
C ALA A 175 4.04 24.42 2.20
N LEU A 176 4.08 23.39 1.36
CA LEU A 176 5.24 23.10 0.52
C LEU A 176 5.09 23.87 -0.79
N PRO A 177 6.16 24.52 -1.31
CA PRO A 177 6.09 25.15 -2.62
C PRO A 177 5.74 24.09 -3.68
N ARG A 178 4.83 24.44 -4.59
CA ARG A 178 4.52 23.56 -5.72
C ARG A 178 5.69 23.62 -6.70
N PRO A 179 6.37 22.51 -7.02
CA PRO A 179 7.37 22.52 -8.07
C PRO A 179 6.69 22.85 -9.40
N GLU A 180 7.37 23.62 -10.25
CA GLU A 180 6.90 23.84 -11.62
C GLU A 180 7.02 22.52 -12.40
N PRO A 181 5.94 22.05 -13.06
CA PRO A 181 6.00 20.79 -13.79
C PRO A 181 6.78 20.97 -15.10
N LEU A 182 7.80 20.13 -15.30
CA LEU A 182 8.48 20.01 -16.58
C LEU A 182 7.63 19.17 -17.54
N ARG A 183 7.30 19.72 -18.71
CA ARG A 183 6.59 19.01 -19.78
C ARG A 183 7.59 18.38 -20.73
N VAL A 184 7.47 17.07 -20.96
CA VAL A 184 8.34 16.28 -21.83
C VAL A 184 7.50 15.27 -22.61
N GLY A 185 7.96 14.86 -23.80
CA GLY A 185 7.33 13.81 -24.59
C GLY A 185 7.32 12.46 -23.85
N ASN A 186 6.33 11.62 -24.15
CA ASN A 186 6.19 10.28 -23.57
C ASN A 186 6.98 9.23 -24.38
N ASP A 187 8.24 9.52 -24.66
CA ASP A 187 9.15 8.67 -25.41
C ASP A 187 10.58 8.81 -24.88
N TYR A 188 11.40 7.79 -25.12
CA TYR A 188 12.75 7.71 -24.59
C TYR A 188 13.62 8.91 -25.02
N GLU A 189 13.52 9.34 -26.28
CA GLU A 189 14.37 10.41 -26.82
C GLU A 189 14.02 11.76 -26.21
N SER A 190 12.73 12.07 -26.06
CA SER A 190 12.27 13.28 -25.38
C SER A 190 12.79 13.35 -23.94
N ILE A 191 12.76 12.24 -23.19
CA ILE A 191 13.27 12.16 -21.82
C ILE A 191 14.79 12.31 -21.80
N ARG A 192 15.49 11.60 -22.69
CA ARG A 192 16.95 11.64 -22.82
C ARG A 192 17.45 13.05 -23.07
N GLN A 193 16.84 13.76 -24.03
CA GLN A 193 17.22 15.14 -24.36
C GLN A 193 17.11 16.07 -23.16
N VAL A 194 16.06 15.94 -22.35
CA VAL A 194 15.90 16.72 -21.12
C VAL A 194 17.00 16.39 -20.11
N LEU A 195 17.31 15.11 -19.90
CA LEU A 195 18.34 14.67 -18.95
C LEU A 195 19.76 15.08 -19.36
N GLU A 196 20.05 15.09 -20.66
CA GLU A 196 21.32 15.55 -21.23
C GLU A 196 21.41 17.08 -21.30
N SER A 197 20.30 17.80 -21.03
CA SER A 197 20.25 19.26 -21.01
C SER A 197 20.46 19.84 -19.61
N GLU A 198 20.94 21.10 -19.53
CA GLU A 198 20.94 21.88 -18.28
C GLU A 198 19.54 22.37 -17.88
N THR A 199 18.55 22.23 -18.78
CA THR A 199 17.17 22.67 -18.56
C THR A 199 16.43 21.88 -17.48
N GLY A 200 16.82 20.62 -17.22
CA GLY A 200 16.21 19.77 -16.20
C GLY A 200 16.68 20.03 -14.77
N PHE A 201 17.70 20.87 -14.56
CA PHE A 201 18.39 21.05 -13.28
C PHE A 201 18.58 22.51 -12.86
N LYS A 202 17.91 23.47 -13.51
CA LYS A 202 17.99 24.87 -13.09
C LYS A 202 17.48 25.02 -11.65
N GLN A 203 18.38 25.46 -10.77
CA GLN A 203 18.15 25.73 -9.35
C GLN A 203 17.18 26.90 -9.14
#